data_AF-A0A661Q121-F1
#
_entry.id   AF-A0A661Q121-F1
#
_cell.length_a   1.000
_cell.length_b   1.000
_cell.length_c   1.000
_cell.angle_alpha   90.00
_cell.angle_beta   90.00
_cell.angle_gamma   90.00
#
_symmetry.space_group_name_H-M   'P 1'
#
loop_
_entity.id
_entity.type
_entity.pdbx_description
1 polymer ?
#
loop_
_entity_poly.entity_id
_entity_poly.type
_entity_poly.pdbx_seq_one_letter_code
_entity_poly.pdbx_strand_id
1 'polypeptide(L)'
;MTNQDQENQGLPPGGSIPYCDQYLDEDFDAYWDDPDTFPEIDEHCLECDLCRERLLQAEIRHKAAAAAENGNATMRHYKLALATMNRLDRKTVKDAEYIPLAAAPPPAKMQIGKAYGVAVSQDEETVKLINCQATVSTELVRGKSRVKVVGRYEQGFSDPYDIIENLILEILPQEKLFRQQNLDRRKIINVNCGFEVLCRVDSLTLAVIMALAKAVYGIKGTGSTVYSGIVEADGHLAPVGMADEKIRGAAQAAAKRMVMPAQNRSDELAACALEHGIELVFAETIEEVFALEGIGRELAERHQEGISVTSNVETVVDCLATEHRAEPDFLQELLVELAQRCLKQSQQQPFGTTIIIGSHEKIEPFHFLAATPPAGTQPTLADLGSHLTELCELADGTAMGLAFGPDGVFYGCARIDRHFDHRDEYAPLLTGTLHELAVLSAFSLSVIIHSPRQSGGLYLFEAGKLVYRFLNGAWERFAPDDWHNILQERTRQQGFDWDAVKKVAQAALILATTSESGIFAILPPNVSSTAWSCSTEEILCPKNLSTDQYSAELLAAFGRLPGAVILDAHGSLLSTGSYFLPAEQQEAIDDETLKNFGKETRALIIRVTKYGKLNIFLQDNRLNFQG
;
A
#
# COMPACT_ATOMS: atom_id res chain seq x y z
N MET A 1 -34.99 74.31 13.11
CA MET A 1 -35.98 73.74 12.17
C MET A 1 -35.17 72.95 11.16
N THR A 2 -34.96 71.66 11.45
CA THR A 2 -35.76 70.49 11.01
C THR A 2 -35.36 70.00 9.62
N ASN A 3 -34.75 68.81 9.65
CA ASN A 3 -35.00 67.62 8.82
C ASN A 3 -35.31 67.73 7.32
N GLN A 4 -34.73 66.74 6.65
CA GLN A 4 -35.25 65.96 5.51
C GLN A 4 -34.97 66.50 4.11
N ASP A 5 -34.03 65.82 3.43
CA ASP A 5 -34.27 64.96 2.27
C ASP A 5 -33.14 64.97 1.23
N GLN A 6 -32.75 63.73 0.84
CA GLN A 6 -32.05 63.31 -0.38
C GLN A 6 -30.52 63.60 -0.42
N GLU A 7 -29.61 62.66 -0.72
CA GLU A 7 -29.70 61.48 -1.57
C GLU A 7 -28.85 60.29 -1.05
N ASN A 8 -29.47 59.12 -1.07
CA ASN A 8 -28.84 57.81 -1.06
C ASN A 8 -28.32 57.50 -2.48
N GLN A 9 -27.01 57.33 -2.66
CA GLN A 9 -26.46 56.45 -3.69
C GLN A 9 -25.67 55.35 -2.98
N GLY A 10 -26.03 54.10 -3.29
CA GLY A 10 -25.65 52.91 -2.55
C GLY A 10 -24.15 52.67 -2.46
N LEU A 11 -23.65 52.65 -1.23
CA LEU A 11 -22.51 51.82 -0.87
C LEU A 11 -23.03 50.40 -0.59
N PRO A 12 -22.29 49.34 -0.98
CA PRO A 12 -22.67 47.97 -0.64
C PRO A 12 -22.77 47.82 0.89
N PRO A 13 -23.51 46.82 1.42
CA PRO A 13 -23.54 46.56 2.85
C PRO A 13 -22.11 46.24 3.30
N GLY A 14 -21.43 47.27 3.82
CA GLY A 14 -20.14 47.15 4.44
C GLY A 14 -20.34 46.26 5.65
N GLY A 15 -19.94 44.99 5.54
CA GLY A 15 -19.71 44.16 6.70
C GLY A 15 -18.81 44.97 7.62
N SER A 16 -19.29 45.26 8.82
CA SER A 16 -18.44 45.81 9.87
C SER A 16 -17.26 44.85 10.00
N ILE A 17 -16.09 45.27 9.54
CA ILE A 17 -14.84 44.56 9.79
C ILE A 17 -14.80 44.37 11.30
N PRO A 18 -14.64 43.13 11.82
CA PRO A 18 -14.56 42.92 13.25
C PRO A 18 -13.39 43.77 13.74
N TYR A 19 -13.67 44.80 14.52
CA TYR A 19 -12.66 45.72 15.02
C TYR A 19 -12.32 45.26 16.43
N CYS A 20 -11.12 44.74 16.62
CA CYS A 20 -10.56 44.57 17.95
C CYS A 20 -9.80 45.85 18.31
N ASP A 21 -10.26 46.53 19.36
CA ASP A 21 -9.70 47.76 19.91
C ASP A 21 -8.75 47.51 21.10
N GLN A 22 -8.57 46.25 21.47
CA GLN A 22 -7.83 45.88 22.67
C GLN A 22 -6.32 46.06 22.52
N TYR A 23 -5.79 45.91 21.30
CA TYR A 23 -4.37 46.05 21.00
C TYR A 23 -4.16 46.76 19.66
N LEU A 24 -3.25 47.74 19.65
CA LEU A 24 -2.82 48.51 18.49
C LEU A 24 -1.64 47.81 17.80
N ASP A 25 -1.40 48.12 16.53
CA ASP A 25 -0.30 47.52 15.76
C ASP A 25 1.08 47.74 16.44
N GLU A 26 1.24 48.86 17.13
CA GLU A 26 2.42 49.23 17.90
C GLU A 26 2.67 48.29 19.09
N ASP A 27 1.59 47.77 19.70
CA ASP A 27 1.68 46.81 20.80
C ASP A 27 2.21 45.46 20.29
N PHE A 28 1.89 45.09 19.04
CA PHE A 28 2.39 43.86 18.41
C PHE A 28 3.85 44.01 17.94
N ASP A 29 4.26 45.18 17.49
CA ASP A 29 5.66 45.45 17.18
C ASP A 29 6.50 45.43 18.49
N ALA A 30 6.01 46.06 19.58
CA ALA A 30 6.66 46.02 20.89
C ALA A 30 6.69 44.60 21.51
N TYR A 31 5.64 43.81 21.28
CA TYR A 31 5.59 42.39 21.63
C TYR A 31 6.77 41.62 21.01
N TRP A 32 7.10 41.89 19.75
CA TRP A 32 8.19 41.17 19.07
C TRP A 32 9.58 41.55 19.55
N ASP A 33 9.74 42.74 20.11
CA ASP A 33 11.00 43.18 20.73
C ASP A 33 11.22 42.51 22.10
N ASP A 34 10.16 42.30 22.90
CA ASP A 34 10.23 41.58 24.19
C ASP A 34 8.93 40.84 24.56
N PRO A 35 8.72 39.62 24.03
CA PRO A 35 7.45 38.87 24.15
C PRO A 35 7.08 38.50 25.58
N ASP A 36 8.07 38.30 26.45
CA ASP A 36 7.83 37.91 27.84
C ASP A 36 7.19 39.04 28.66
N THR A 37 7.22 40.27 28.15
CA THR A 37 6.62 41.46 28.78
C THR A 37 5.13 41.59 28.52
N PHE A 38 4.62 40.95 27.47
CA PHE A 38 3.24 41.10 26.99
C PHE A 38 2.49 39.77 26.85
N PRO A 39 2.46 38.91 27.88
CA PRO A 39 1.85 37.57 27.80
C PRO A 39 0.33 37.61 27.55
N GLU A 40 -0.34 38.70 27.89
CA GLU A 40 -1.77 38.91 27.63
C GLU A 40 -2.10 39.03 26.13
N ILE A 41 -1.15 39.48 25.29
CA ILE A 41 -1.34 39.56 23.84
C ILE A 41 -1.44 38.15 23.23
N ASP A 42 -0.60 37.22 23.70
CA ASP A 42 -0.66 35.82 23.30
C ASP A 42 -2.01 35.18 23.61
N GLU A 43 -2.53 35.41 24.83
CA GLU A 43 -3.83 34.86 25.23
C GLU A 43 -4.97 35.44 24.42
N HIS A 44 -4.92 36.74 24.10
CA HIS A 44 -5.95 37.37 23.29
C HIS A 44 -5.93 36.93 21.82
N CYS A 45 -4.75 36.77 21.23
CA CYS A 45 -4.60 36.30 19.84
C CYS A 45 -5.06 34.84 19.64
N LEU A 46 -5.24 34.06 20.71
CA LEU A 46 -5.88 32.74 20.64
C LEU A 46 -7.38 32.82 20.34
N GLU A 47 -8.02 33.93 20.71
CA GLU A 47 -9.48 34.09 20.57
C GLU A 47 -9.87 35.14 19.52
N CYS A 48 -8.95 36.04 19.13
CA CYS A 48 -9.19 37.07 18.14
C CYS A 48 -8.35 36.89 16.87
N ASP A 49 -8.98 36.45 15.79
CA ASP A 49 -8.33 36.22 14.50
C ASP A 49 -7.71 37.49 13.90
N LEU A 50 -8.31 38.67 14.13
CA LEU A 50 -7.77 39.94 13.65
C LEU A 50 -6.45 40.31 14.34
N CYS A 51 -6.39 40.18 15.66
CA CYS A 51 -5.17 40.43 16.42
C CYS A 51 -4.10 39.37 16.12
N ARG A 52 -4.49 38.14 15.80
CA ARG A 52 -3.58 37.10 15.29
C ARG A 52 -2.96 37.51 13.95
N GLU A 53 -3.75 38.01 13.03
CA GLU A 53 -3.26 38.47 11.73
C GLU A 53 -2.36 39.71 11.87
N ARG A 54 -2.68 40.64 12.77
CA ARG A 54 -1.80 41.79 13.11
C ARG A 54 -0.46 41.34 13.71
N LEU A 55 -0.47 40.36 14.61
CA LEU A 55 0.75 39.78 15.18
C LEU A 55 1.65 39.14 14.10
N LEU A 56 1.05 38.47 13.11
CA LEU A 56 1.74 37.91 11.95
C LEU A 56 2.31 39.01 11.03
N GLN A 57 1.57 40.09 10.80
CA GLN A 57 2.04 41.21 9.98
C GLN A 57 3.21 41.95 10.65
N ALA A 58 3.14 42.16 11.97
CA ALA A 58 4.26 42.68 12.76
C ALA A 58 5.50 41.79 12.64
N GLU A 59 5.33 40.46 12.69
CA GLU A 59 6.42 39.51 12.49
C GLU A 59 7.09 39.67 11.11
N ILE A 60 6.30 39.81 10.04
CA ILE A 60 6.82 40.00 8.69
C ILE A 60 7.65 41.29 8.62
N ARG A 61 7.18 42.38 9.26
CA ARG A 61 7.91 43.65 9.33
C ARG A 61 9.23 43.51 10.08
N HIS A 62 9.22 42.86 11.25
CA HIS A 62 10.44 42.64 12.05
C HIS A 62 11.41 41.69 11.34
N LYS A 63 10.94 40.64 10.65
CA LYS A 63 11.77 39.76 9.81
C LYS A 63 12.41 40.52 8.65
N ALA A 64 11.66 41.41 8.00
CA ALA A 64 12.18 42.25 6.93
C ALA A 64 13.23 43.25 7.45
N ALA A 65 13.00 43.87 8.62
CA ALA A 65 13.95 44.77 9.26
C ALA A 65 15.23 44.04 9.73
N ALA A 66 15.09 42.87 10.35
CA ALA A 66 16.22 42.03 10.79
C ALA A 66 17.01 41.43 9.62
N ALA A 67 16.37 41.18 8.48
CA ALA A 67 17.06 40.79 7.25
C ALA A 67 17.85 41.95 6.62
N ALA A 68 17.42 43.19 6.82
CA ALA A 68 18.10 44.39 6.35
C ALA A 68 19.31 44.79 7.23
N GLU A 69 19.25 44.53 8.54
CA GLU A 69 20.35 44.82 9.48
C GLU A 69 21.27 43.60 9.70
N ASN A 70 22.17 43.34 8.74
CA ASN A 70 23.34 42.45 8.85
C ASN A 70 23.11 41.07 9.50
N GLY A 71 22.69 40.07 8.70
CA GLY A 71 23.18 38.68 8.61
C GLY A 71 23.36 37.77 9.84
N ASN A 72 23.35 38.27 11.08
CA ASN A 72 23.71 37.58 12.30
C ASN A 72 22.64 37.68 13.41
N ALA A 73 21.54 38.41 13.18
CA ALA A 73 20.42 38.48 14.13
C ALA A 73 19.42 37.31 14.01
N THR A 74 19.72 36.31 13.17
CA THR A 74 18.74 35.36 12.61
C THR A 74 18.40 34.17 13.49
N MET A 75 19.22 33.75 14.46
CA MET A 75 18.93 32.53 15.24
C MET A 75 18.14 32.79 16.53
N ARG A 76 18.24 33.98 17.12
CA ARG A 76 17.53 34.31 18.37
C ARG A 76 16.08 34.67 18.10
N HIS A 77 15.79 35.50 17.09
CA HIS A 77 14.43 35.85 16.70
C HIS A 77 13.66 34.67 16.11
N TYR A 78 14.33 33.80 15.34
CA TYR A 78 13.71 32.57 14.82
C TYR A 78 13.40 31.56 15.94
N LYS A 79 14.29 31.43 16.94
CA LYS A 79 14.03 30.62 18.14
C LYS A 79 12.94 31.21 19.03
N LEU A 80 12.84 32.53 19.12
CA LEU A 80 11.81 33.21 19.93
C LEU A 80 10.44 33.10 19.25
N ALA A 81 10.35 33.33 17.94
CA ALA A 81 9.14 33.11 17.14
C ALA A 81 8.69 31.64 17.16
N LEU A 82 9.63 30.69 17.00
CA LEU A 82 9.32 29.27 17.17
C LEU A 82 8.91 28.95 18.61
N ALA A 83 9.53 29.55 19.63
CA ALA A 83 9.21 29.28 21.04
C ALA A 83 7.85 29.85 21.44
N THR A 84 7.47 31.00 20.88
CA THR A 84 6.14 31.62 21.02
C THR A 84 5.08 30.83 20.28
N MET A 85 5.32 30.42 19.03
CA MET A 85 4.41 29.52 18.29
C MET A 85 4.30 28.17 18.99
N ASN A 86 5.41 27.60 19.47
CA ASN A 86 5.40 26.41 20.31
C ASN A 86 4.76 26.66 21.68
N ARG A 87 4.72 27.88 22.24
CA ARG A 87 4.02 28.18 23.51
C ARG A 87 2.51 28.26 23.28
N LEU A 88 2.08 28.86 22.18
CA LEU A 88 0.70 28.90 21.71
C LEU A 88 0.20 27.47 21.37
N ASP A 89 1.03 26.66 20.69
CA ASP A 89 0.76 25.24 20.43
C ASP A 89 0.93 24.35 21.68
N ARG A 90 1.81 24.68 22.63
CA ARG A 90 2.00 23.87 23.87
C ARG A 90 0.91 24.10 24.90
N LYS A 91 0.23 25.25 24.91
CA LYS A 91 -0.94 25.48 25.78
C LYS A 91 -2.18 24.76 25.24
N THR A 92 -2.33 24.59 23.93
CA THR A 92 -3.30 23.63 23.35
C THR A 92 -2.90 22.17 23.59
N VAL A 93 -1.59 21.88 23.71
CA VAL A 93 -1.06 20.52 23.96
C VAL A 93 -0.98 20.11 25.44
N LYS A 94 -1.27 20.97 26.43
CA LYS A 94 -1.41 20.50 27.82
C LYS A 94 -2.64 19.62 28.05
N ASP A 95 -3.60 19.62 27.13
CA ASP A 95 -4.67 18.60 27.05
C ASP A 95 -4.29 17.39 26.16
N ALA A 96 -3.08 17.39 25.58
CA ALA A 96 -2.60 16.37 24.66
C ALA A 96 -1.30 15.70 25.16
N GLU A 97 -1.32 15.14 26.37
CA GLU A 97 -0.72 13.80 26.53
C GLU A 97 -1.61 12.83 25.75
N TYR A 98 -1.58 12.83 24.41
CA TYR A 98 -2.33 11.90 23.57
C TYR A 98 -1.75 11.89 22.14
N ILE A 99 -0.80 10.96 21.90
CA ILE A 99 -0.80 9.93 20.81
C ILE A 99 -0.70 10.43 19.33
N PRO A 100 0.07 9.76 18.42
CA PRO A 100 -0.26 8.38 18.12
C PRO A 100 0.82 7.30 17.90
N LEU A 101 0.74 6.29 18.78
CA LEU A 101 0.90 4.86 18.50
C LEU A 101 -0.21 4.39 17.51
N ALA A 102 0.04 4.49 16.20
CA ALA A 102 -0.91 4.07 15.16
C ALA A 102 -0.30 3.12 14.09
N ALA A 103 0.65 2.26 14.46
CA ALA A 103 1.32 1.37 13.50
C ALA A 103 0.74 -0.06 13.40
N ALA A 104 -0.33 -0.38 14.13
CA ALA A 104 -1.12 -1.57 13.81
C ALA A 104 -2.40 -1.11 13.11
N PRO A 105 -2.73 -1.63 11.91
CA PRO A 105 -3.98 -1.32 11.26
C PRO A 105 -5.12 -1.65 12.23
N PRO A 106 -6.14 -0.78 12.40
CA PRO A 106 -7.30 -1.14 13.17
C PRO A 106 -7.95 -2.37 12.51
N PRO A 107 -8.33 -3.40 13.28
CA PRO A 107 -9.05 -4.54 12.71
C PRO A 107 -10.30 -4.01 11.99
N ALA A 108 -10.49 -4.46 10.75
CA ALA A 108 -11.54 -3.96 9.87
C ALA A 108 -12.92 -4.32 10.43
N LYS A 109 -13.53 -3.39 11.17
CA LYS A 109 -14.79 -3.55 11.91
C LYS A 109 -14.69 -4.58 13.05
N MET A 110 -15.57 -4.44 14.05
CA MET A 110 -15.71 -5.42 15.12
C MET A 110 -16.09 -6.77 14.51
N GLN A 111 -15.15 -7.71 14.50
CA GLN A 111 -15.33 -9.04 13.92
C GLN A 111 -15.58 -10.07 15.02
N ILE A 112 -16.43 -11.04 14.68
CA ILE A 112 -16.80 -12.13 15.59
C ILE A 112 -16.02 -13.36 15.14
N GLY A 113 -15.05 -13.77 15.95
CA GLY A 113 -14.38 -15.05 15.79
C GLY A 113 -15.19 -16.15 16.44
N LYS A 114 -15.35 -17.28 15.74
CA LYS A 114 -16.07 -18.45 16.24
C LYS A 114 -15.19 -19.68 16.20
N ALA A 115 -15.16 -20.42 17.30
CA ALA A 115 -14.53 -21.72 17.40
C ALA A 115 -15.39 -22.63 18.28
N TYR A 116 -15.29 -23.93 18.05
CA TYR A 116 -16.06 -24.92 18.80
C TYR A 116 -15.11 -25.72 19.69
N GLY A 117 -15.40 -25.76 20.98
CA GLY A 117 -14.70 -26.58 21.95
C GLY A 117 -15.55 -27.73 22.46
N VAL A 118 -14.93 -28.67 23.16
CA VAL A 118 -15.64 -29.72 23.92
C VAL A 118 -15.21 -29.69 25.37
N ALA A 119 -16.21 -29.73 26.25
CA ALA A 119 -16.05 -29.71 27.70
C ALA A 119 -16.89 -30.79 28.36
N VAL A 120 -16.50 -31.18 29.56
CA VAL A 120 -17.20 -32.19 30.35
C VAL A 120 -18.31 -31.49 31.14
N SER A 121 -19.51 -32.07 31.09
CA SER A 121 -20.66 -31.59 31.84
C SER A 121 -20.56 -31.96 33.32
N GLN A 122 -21.43 -31.36 34.11
CA GLN A 122 -21.48 -31.46 35.56
C GLN A 122 -21.62 -32.89 36.09
N ASP A 123 -22.27 -33.78 35.34
CA ASP A 123 -22.42 -35.18 35.71
C ASP A 123 -21.12 -36.00 35.55
N GLU A 124 -20.05 -35.40 35.00
CA GLU A 124 -18.80 -36.07 34.59
C GLU A 124 -19.00 -37.25 33.63
N GLU A 125 -20.23 -37.46 33.14
CA GLU A 125 -20.63 -38.58 32.29
C GLU A 125 -20.92 -38.12 30.87
N THR A 126 -21.24 -36.84 30.66
CA THR A 126 -21.59 -36.30 29.35
C THR A 126 -20.61 -35.22 28.88
N VAL A 127 -20.26 -35.26 27.59
CA VAL A 127 -19.46 -34.20 26.94
C VAL A 127 -20.39 -33.30 26.15
N LYS A 128 -20.16 -31.98 26.24
CA LYS A 128 -20.91 -30.97 25.50
C LYS A 128 -20.03 -30.20 24.54
N LEU A 129 -20.60 -29.90 23.37
CA LEU A 129 -20.03 -28.98 22.41
C LEU A 129 -20.31 -27.54 22.85
N ILE A 130 -19.25 -26.74 22.89
CA ILE A 130 -19.29 -25.35 23.35
C ILE A 130 -18.93 -24.43 22.19
N ASN A 131 -19.78 -23.46 21.89
CA ASN A 131 -19.51 -22.44 20.88
C ASN A 131 -18.82 -21.25 21.55
N CYS A 132 -17.53 -21.09 21.33
CA CYS A 132 -16.74 -19.97 21.80
C CYS A 132 -16.81 -18.84 20.76
N GLN A 133 -17.41 -17.72 21.15
CA GLN A 133 -17.51 -16.53 20.30
C GLN A 133 -16.69 -15.40 20.90
N ALA A 134 -15.64 -14.98 20.22
CA ALA A 134 -14.80 -13.88 20.65
C ALA A 134 -15.11 -12.61 19.86
N THR A 135 -15.06 -11.47 20.55
CA THR A 135 -15.11 -10.14 19.95
C THR A 135 -14.00 -9.31 20.53
N VAL A 136 -13.24 -8.66 19.65
CA VAL A 136 -12.10 -7.82 20.02
C VAL A 136 -12.45 -6.38 19.70
N SER A 137 -12.40 -5.53 20.72
CA SER A 137 -12.62 -4.10 20.54
C SER A 137 -11.56 -3.49 19.62
N THR A 138 -11.96 -2.57 18.76
CA THR A 138 -11.02 -1.75 17.99
C THR A 138 -10.37 -0.66 18.86
N GLU A 139 -10.94 -0.35 20.02
CA GLU A 139 -10.42 0.66 20.94
C GLU A 139 -9.21 0.14 21.73
N LEU A 140 -8.12 0.91 21.70
CA LEU A 140 -6.95 0.70 22.53
C LEU A 140 -7.15 1.33 23.92
N VAL A 141 -6.54 0.75 24.95
CA VAL A 141 -6.50 1.30 26.31
C VAL A 141 -5.08 1.57 26.77
N ARG A 142 -4.96 2.55 27.67
CA ARG A 142 -3.76 2.74 28.48
C ARG A 142 -3.73 1.65 29.56
N GLY A 143 -2.88 0.65 29.37
CA GLY A 143 -2.68 -0.45 30.32
C GLY A 143 -2.96 -1.83 29.73
N LYS A 144 -3.05 -2.84 30.59
CA LYS A 144 -3.36 -4.22 30.18
C LYS A 144 -4.80 -4.32 29.69
N SER A 145 -5.00 -5.19 28.72
CA SER A 145 -6.33 -5.54 28.22
C SER A 145 -7.22 -6.11 29.30
N ARG A 146 -8.52 -5.93 29.10
CA ARG A 146 -9.54 -6.62 29.89
C ARG A 146 -10.09 -7.74 29.04
N VAL A 147 -9.74 -8.97 29.42
CA VAL A 147 -10.37 -10.18 28.89
C VAL A 147 -11.54 -10.49 29.80
N LYS A 148 -12.69 -10.80 29.21
CA LYS A 148 -13.86 -11.28 29.92
C LYS A 148 -14.39 -12.52 29.21
N VAL A 149 -14.30 -13.67 29.86
CA VAL A 149 -14.84 -14.94 29.40
C VAL A 149 -16.13 -15.19 30.16
N VAL A 150 -17.25 -15.26 29.45
CA VAL A 150 -18.58 -15.41 30.04
C VAL A 150 -19.14 -16.78 29.68
N GLY A 151 -19.54 -17.53 30.71
CA GLY A 151 -20.33 -18.76 30.60
C GLY A 151 -21.19 -18.97 31.85
N ARG A 152 -21.99 -20.03 31.88
CA ARG A 152 -22.70 -20.44 33.10
C ARG A 152 -21.87 -21.46 33.87
N TYR A 153 -21.86 -21.34 35.20
CA TYR A 153 -21.25 -22.29 36.11
C TYR A 153 -22.10 -22.38 37.39
N GLU A 154 -21.88 -23.40 38.20
CA GLU A 154 -22.62 -23.58 39.45
C GLU A 154 -22.25 -22.52 40.50
N GLN A 155 -23.27 -21.97 41.15
CA GLN A 155 -23.08 -21.05 42.27
C GLN A 155 -22.45 -21.81 43.46
N GLY A 156 -21.24 -21.40 43.87
CA GLY A 156 -20.54 -21.99 45.02
C GLY A 156 -19.07 -22.35 44.78
N PHE A 157 -18.61 -22.31 43.53
CA PHE A 157 -17.20 -22.50 43.15
C PHE A 157 -16.59 -21.20 42.60
N SER A 158 -15.25 -21.10 42.61
CA SER A 158 -14.55 -20.05 41.87
C SER A 158 -14.93 -20.14 40.40
N ASP A 159 -15.11 -18.98 39.74
CA ASP A 159 -15.50 -18.94 38.33
C ASP A 159 -14.48 -19.75 37.51
N PRO A 160 -14.88 -20.88 36.90
CA PRO A 160 -13.94 -21.75 36.19
C PRO A 160 -13.32 -21.02 34.99
N TYR A 161 -13.96 -19.95 34.50
CA TYR A 161 -13.45 -19.14 33.42
C TYR A 161 -12.37 -18.14 33.85
N ASP A 162 -12.21 -17.84 35.14
CA ASP A 162 -11.13 -16.99 35.66
C ASP A 162 -9.74 -17.58 35.32
N ILE A 163 -9.64 -18.91 35.33
CA ILE A 163 -8.42 -19.63 34.94
C ILE A 163 -8.08 -19.34 33.48
N ILE A 164 -9.08 -19.41 32.60
CA ILE A 164 -8.92 -19.12 31.17
C ILE A 164 -8.60 -17.63 30.96
N GLU A 165 -9.25 -16.72 31.69
CA GLU A 165 -8.97 -15.29 31.60
C GLU A 165 -7.52 -14.94 31.95
N ASN A 166 -7.04 -15.45 33.09
CA ASN A 166 -5.67 -15.21 33.54
C ASN A 166 -4.65 -15.77 32.56
N LEU A 167 -4.90 -16.99 32.07
CA LEU A 167 -4.05 -17.66 31.12
C LEU A 167 -3.99 -16.94 29.77
N ILE A 168 -5.12 -16.43 29.26
CA ILE A 168 -5.13 -15.59 28.06
C ILE A 168 -4.30 -14.32 28.29
N LEU A 169 -4.47 -13.65 29.43
CA LEU A 169 -3.70 -12.45 29.75
C LEU A 169 -2.18 -12.71 29.84
N GLU A 170 -1.77 -13.92 30.20
CA GLU A 170 -0.37 -14.35 30.19
C GLU A 170 0.14 -14.68 28.77
N ILE A 171 -0.71 -15.28 27.93
CA ILE A 171 -0.38 -15.67 26.55
C ILE A 171 -0.32 -14.45 25.61
N LEU A 172 -1.26 -13.50 25.72
CA LEU A 172 -1.34 -12.32 24.84
C LEU A 172 -0.01 -11.56 24.66
N PRO A 173 0.78 -11.27 25.71
CA PRO A 173 2.07 -10.60 25.56
C PRO A 173 3.21 -11.54 25.13
N GLN A 174 3.04 -12.85 25.18
CA GLN A 174 4.08 -13.82 24.83
C GLN A 174 3.96 -14.30 23.38
N GLU A 175 2.74 -14.49 22.91
CA GLU A 175 2.48 -14.98 21.56
C GLU A 175 2.74 -13.87 20.52
N LYS A 176 3.43 -14.23 19.44
CA LYS A 176 3.92 -13.31 18.40
C LYS A 176 2.78 -12.68 17.57
N LEU A 177 1.85 -13.50 17.09
CA LEU A 177 0.66 -13.10 16.33
C LEU A 177 -0.22 -12.11 17.12
N PHE A 178 -0.48 -12.38 18.39
CA PHE A 178 -1.30 -11.49 19.23
C PHE A 178 -0.62 -10.16 19.55
N ARG A 179 0.70 -10.17 19.78
CA ARG A 179 1.49 -8.94 19.95
C ARG A 179 1.47 -8.04 18.71
N GLN A 180 1.59 -8.60 17.52
CA GLN A 180 1.55 -7.83 16.27
C GLN A 180 0.25 -7.02 16.10
N GLN A 181 -0.83 -7.48 16.74
CA GLN A 181 -2.15 -6.85 16.66
C GLN A 181 -2.49 -6.00 17.90
N ASN A 182 -1.52 -5.81 18.81
CA ASN A 182 -1.64 -5.10 20.09
C ASN A 182 -2.81 -5.62 20.94
N LEU A 183 -3.07 -6.93 20.93
CA LEU A 183 -4.18 -7.50 21.71
C LEU A 183 -4.00 -7.34 23.21
N ASP A 184 -2.78 -7.23 23.70
CA ASP A 184 -2.46 -6.96 25.10
C ASP A 184 -2.89 -5.56 25.54
N ARG A 185 -3.28 -4.67 24.61
CA ARG A 185 -3.71 -3.28 24.87
C ARG A 185 -5.11 -2.94 24.36
N ARG A 186 -5.97 -3.90 24.06
CA ARG A 186 -7.37 -3.68 23.63
C ARG A 186 -8.32 -3.53 24.83
N LYS A 187 -9.28 -2.62 24.71
CA LYS A 187 -10.17 -2.24 25.82
C LYS A 187 -10.99 -3.40 26.37
N ILE A 188 -11.53 -4.23 25.48
CA ILE A 188 -12.41 -5.34 25.83
C ILE A 188 -12.19 -6.46 24.85
N ILE A 189 -11.91 -7.63 25.39
CA ILE A 189 -11.94 -8.91 24.71
C ILE A 189 -13.07 -9.71 25.37
N ASN A 190 -14.23 -9.80 24.71
CA ASN A 190 -15.34 -10.59 25.22
C ASN A 190 -15.35 -11.95 24.53
N VAL A 191 -15.32 -13.01 25.32
CA VAL A 191 -15.50 -14.38 24.85
C VAL A 191 -16.76 -14.95 25.49
N ASN A 192 -17.72 -15.38 24.67
CA ASN A 192 -18.93 -16.06 25.14
C ASN A 192 -18.80 -17.56 24.87
N CYS A 193 -18.88 -18.38 25.93
CA CYS A 193 -18.83 -19.85 25.86
C CYS A 193 -20.21 -20.50 26.03
N GLY A 194 -21.29 -19.79 25.73
CA GLY A 194 -22.66 -20.31 25.79
C GLY A 194 -23.25 -20.37 27.20
N PHE A 195 -24.36 -21.12 27.34
CA PHE A 195 -25.19 -21.15 28.55
C PHE A 195 -25.20 -22.51 29.28
N GLU A 196 -24.27 -23.39 28.93
CA GLU A 196 -24.14 -24.71 29.55
C GLU A 196 -23.44 -24.60 30.90
N VAL A 197 -23.86 -25.42 31.87
CA VAL A 197 -23.18 -25.54 33.19
C VAL A 197 -22.07 -26.58 33.06
N LEU A 198 -20.84 -26.16 33.32
CA LEU A 198 -19.63 -26.98 33.15
C LEU A 198 -18.87 -27.13 34.46
N CYS A 199 -18.29 -28.32 34.69
CA CYS A 199 -17.45 -28.60 35.87
C CYS A 199 -15.95 -28.44 35.57
N ARG A 200 -15.51 -28.71 34.33
CA ARG A 200 -14.12 -28.56 33.88
C ARG A 200 -14.06 -27.86 32.53
N VAL A 201 -13.37 -26.73 32.50
CA VAL A 201 -13.29 -25.86 31.31
C VAL A 201 -11.88 -25.76 30.73
N ASP A 202 -10.87 -26.32 31.37
CA ASP A 202 -9.45 -26.13 31.00
C ASP A 202 -9.17 -26.56 29.55
N SER A 203 -9.88 -27.58 29.06
CA SER A 203 -9.76 -28.04 27.67
C SER A 203 -10.42 -27.12 26.63
N LEU A 204 -11.18 -26.11 27.07
CA LEU A 204 -11.74 -25.06 26.20
C LEU A 204 -10.72 -23.96 25.91
N THR A 205 -9.62 -23.88 26.64
CA THR A 205 -8.61 -22.82 26.47
C THR A 205 -8.16 -22.70 25.01
N LEU A 206 -7.89 -23.84 24.35
CA LEU A 206 -7.53 -23.84 22.92
C LEU A 206 -8.66 -23.28 22.04
N ALA A 207 -9.91 -23.68 22.28
CA ALA A 207 -11.05 -23.17 21.50
C ALA A 207 -11.25 -21.66 21.71
N VAL A 208 -11.03 -21.14 22.91
CA VAL A 208 -11.11 -19.71 23.20
C VAL A 208 -10.01 -18.94 22.48
N ILE A 209 -8.77 -19.42 22.52
CA ILE A 209 -7.63 -18.82 21.81
C ILE A 209 -7.88 -18.82 20.30
N MET A 210 -8.43 -19.90 19.75
CA MET A 210 -8.81 -19.96 18.34
C MET A 210 -9.94 -19.00 17.99
N ALA A 211 -10.94 -18.83 18.86
CA ALA A 211 -11.99 -17.82 18.66
C ALA A 211 -11.38 -16.42 18.64
N LEU A 212 -10.44 -16.12 19.54
CA LEU A 212 -9.72 -14.85 19.58
C LEU A 212 -8.91 -14.61 18.31
N ALA A 213 -8.09 -15.58 17.90
CA ALA A 213 -7.32 -15.49 16.66
C ALA A 213 -8.24 -15.24 15.46
N LYS A 214 -9.34 -16.00 15.34
CA LYS A 214 -10.31 -15.82 14.25
C LYS A 214 -11.00 -14.44 14.29
N ALA A 215 -11.25 -13.90 15.48
CA ALA A 215 -11.84 -12.56 15.65
C ALA A 215 -10.88 -11.45 15.24
N VAL A 216 -9.59 -11.61 15.55
CA VAL A 216 -8.54 -10.66 15.20
C VAL A 216 -8.25 -10.67 13.71
N TYR A 217 -8.22 -11.86 13.10
CA TYR A 217 -7.79 -12.03 11.71
C TYR A 217 -8.93 -12.02 10.68
N GLY A 218 -10.18 -12.00 11.15
CA GLY A 218 -11.36 -11.98 10.28
C GLY A 218 -11.65 -13.29 9.57
N ILE A 219 -11.20 -14.38 10.17
CA ILE A 219 -11.34 -15.72 9.60
C ILE A 219 -12.71 -16.25 9.98
N LYS A 220 -13.50 -16.60 8.96
CA LYS A 220 -14.81 -17.20 9.18
C LYS A 220 -14.62 -18.60 9.75
N GLY A 221 -15.11 -18.82 10.96
CA GLY A 221 -15.12 -20.15 11.57
C GLY A 221 -15.98 -21.12 10.76
N THR A 222 -15.39 -22.23 10.31
CA THR A 222 -16.12 -23.38 9.81
C THR A 222 -16.53 -24.25 11.00
N GLY A 223 -17.82 -24.48 11.21
CA GLY A 223 -18.32 -25.34 12.29
C GLY A 223 -17.96 -26.82 12.17
N SER A 224 -17.08 -27.17 11.24
CA SER A 224 -16.60 -28.53 10.97
C SER A 224 -15.43 -28.97 11.86
N THR A 225 -14.75 -28.02 12.51
CA THR A 225 -13.57 -28.30 13.35
C THR A 225 -13.86 -27.99 14.81
N VAL A 226 -13.49 -28.94 15.68
CA VAL A 226 -13.59 -28.83 17.14
C VAL A 226 -12.20 -28.86 17.77
N TYR A 227 -11.98 -28.05 18.80
CA TYR A 227 -10.69 -27.96 19.50
C TYR A 227 -10.85 -28.44 20.95
N SER A 228 -9.91 -29.25 21.43
CA SER A 228 -9.82 -29.59 22.84
C SER A 228 -8.35 -29.60 23.23
N GLY A 229 -7.96 -28.77 24.20
CA GLY A 229 -6.57 -28.65 24.62
C GLY A 229 -6.41 -27.66 25.76
N ILE A 230 -5.53 -27.99 26.71
CA ILE A 230 -5.06 -27.05 27.73
C ILE A 230 -3.87 -26.34 27.12
N VAL A 231 -3.87 -25.00 27.12
CA VAL A 231 -2.77 -24.21 26.59
C VAL A 231 -1.94 -23.71 27.75
N GLU A 232 -0.64 -23.93 27.76
CA GLU A 232 0.25 -23.40 28.77
C GLU A 232 0.64 -21.95 28.44
N ALA A 233 1.18 -21.21 29.41
CA ALA A 233 1.50 -19.79 29.23
C ALA A 233 2.53 -19.53 28.11
N ASP A 234 3.36 -20.52 27.80
CA ASP A 234 4.38 -20.49 26.75
C ASP A 234 3.86 -20.97 25.38
N GLY A 235 2.58 -21.36 25.28
CA GLY A 235 1.93 -21.80 24.05
C GLY A 235 1.92 -23.32 23.82
N HIS A 236 2.54 -24.15 24.68
CA HIS A 236 2.47 -25.60 24.55
C HIS A 236 1.07 -26.16 24.88
N LEU A 237 0.73 -27.30 24.26
CA LEU A 237 -0.52 -28.01 24.49
C LEU A 237 -0.33 -29.17 25.46
N ALA A 238 -0.94 -29.05 26.63
CA ALA A 238 -0.98 -30.11 27.64
C ALA A 238 -2.13 -31.09 27.36
N PRO A 239 -1.96 -32.38 27.69
CA PRO A 239 -2.91 -33.44 27.37
C PRO A 239 -4.23 -33.24 28.11
N VAL A 240 -5.31 -33.66 27.46
CA VAL A 240 -6.65 -33.59 28.03
C VAL A 240 -7.17 -34.97 28.43
N GLY A 241 -7.88 -35.03 29.55
CA GLY A 241 -8.62 -36.23 29.94
C GLY A 241 -9.89 -36.44 29.11
N MET A 242 -10.44 -37.67 29.21
CA MET A 242 -11.70 -38.10 28.58
C MET A 242 -11.72 -37.89 27.06
N ALA A 243 -10.63 -38.27 26.41
CA ALA A 243 -10.43 -38.05 24.99
C ALA A 243 -11.45 -38.84 24.14
N ASP A 244 -11.76 -40.09 24.50
CA ASP A 244 -12.76 -40.92 23.81
C ASP A 244 -14.18 -40.34 23.89
N GLU A 245 -14.58 -39.87 25.07
CA GLU A 245 -15.87 -39.20 25.28
C GLU A 245 -15.95 -37.90 24.47
N LYS A 246 -14.84 -37.17 24.35
CA LYS A 246 -14.77 -35.92 23.58
C LYS A 246 -14.87 -36.14 22.08
N ILE A 247 -14.25 -37.19 21.56
CA ILE A 247 -14.40 -37.60 20.16
C ILE A 247 -15.86 -37.96 19.88
N ARG A 248 -16.49 -38.76 20.74
CA ARG A 248 -17.91 -39.12 20.63
C ARG A 248 -18.82 -37.90 20.67
N GLY A 249 -18.57 -36.96 21.59
CA GLY A 249 -19.30 -35.70 21.68
C GLY A 249 -19.15 -34.84 20.42
N ALA A 250 -17.94 -34.75 19.87
CA ALA A 250 -17.70 -34.05 18.61
C ALA A 250 -18.45 -34.71 17.43
N ALA A 251 -18.55 -36.04 17.42
CA ALA A 251 -19.23 -36.81 16.37
C ALA A 251 -20.74 -36.55 16.40
N GLN A 252 -21.34 -36.56 17.59
CA GLN A 252 -22.75 -36.25 17.80
C GLN A 252 -23.10 -34.82 17.36
N ALA A 253 -22.14 -33.91 17.45
CA ALA A 253 -22.24 -32.54 16.94
C ALA A 253 -21.99 -32.42 15.42
N ALA A 254 -21.79 -33.53 14.70
CA ALA A 254 -21.45 -33.58 13.28
C ALA A 254 -20.15 -32.84 12.92
N ALA A 255 -19.18 -32.80 13.85
CA ALA A 255 -17.83 -32.34 13.54
C ALA A 255 -17.17 -33.31 12.55
N LYS A 256 -16.40 -32.77 11.60
CA LYS A 256 -15.63 -33.58 10.64
C LYS A 256 -14.20 -33.80 11.12
N ARG A 257 -13.70 -32.87 11.93
CA ARG A 257 -12.32 -32.81 12.38
C ARG A 257 -12.24 -32.39 13.84
N MET A 258 -11.30 -32.97 14.58
CA MET A 258 -11.00 -32.57 15.94
C MET A 258 -9.49 -32.38 16.14
N VAL A 259 -9.10 -31.27 16.76
CA VAL A 259 -7.71 -30.93 17.09
C VAL A 259 -7.46 -31.20 18.57
N MET A 260 -6.38 -31.93 18.87
CA MET A 260 -5.99 -32.36 20.21
C MET A 260 -4.49 -32.21 20.48
N PRO A 261 -4.04 -32.20 21.75
CA PRO A 261 -2.63 -32.20 22.11
C PRO A 261 -1.93 -33.46 21.59
N ALA A 262 -0.69 -33.35 21.11
CA ALA A 262 0.05 -34.47 20.56
C ALA A 262 0.26 -35.62 21.55
N GLN A 263 0.35 -35.29 22.84
CA GLN A 263 0.50 -36.26 23.92
C GLN A 263 -0.76 -37.14 24.12
N ASN A 264 -1.91 -36.75 23.57
CA ASN A 264 -3.10 -37.59 23.53
C ASN A 264 -3.07 -38.63 22.39
N ARG A 265 -2.03 -38.70 21.57
CA ARG A 265 -1.98 -39.67 20.47
C ARG A 265 -1.91 -41.10 21.00
N SER A 266 -2.92 -41.91 20.71
CA SER A 266 -2.91 -43.36 20.94
C SER A 266 -3.64 -44.09 19.81
N ASP A 267 -3.32 -45.38 19.61
CA ASP A 267 -3.98 -46.22 18.61
C ASP A 267 -5.46 -46.44 18.94
N GLU A 268 -5.81 -46.47 20.23
CA GLU A 268 -7.18 -46.59 20.73
C GLU A 268 -8.02 -45.37 20.33
N LEU A 269 -7.48 -44.17 20.49
CA LEU A 269 -8.15 -42.93 20.09
C LEU A 269 -8.30 -42.80 18.57
N ALA A 270 -7.30 -43.23 17.82
CA ALA A 270 -7.38 -43.27 16.35
C ALA A 270 -8.48 -44.23 15.88
N ALA A 271 -8.61 -45.40 16.53
CA ALA A 271 -9.70 -46.34 16.24
C ALA A 271 -11.08 -45.76 16.59
N CYS A 272 -11.22 -45.12 17.76
CA CYS A 272 -12.46 -44.44 18.17
C CYS A 272 -12.88 -43.36 17.17
N ALA A 273 -11.95 -42.50 16.74
CA ALA A 273 -12.26 -41.45 15.78
C ALA A 273 -12.65 -42.00 14.40
N LEU A 274 -11.99 -43.07 13.94
CA LEU A 274 -12.33 -43.73 12.68
C LEU A 274 -13.75 -44.33 12.72
N GLU A 275 -14.12 -45.00 13.83
CA GLU A 275 -15.46 -45.55 14.04
C GLU A 275 -16.54 -44.47 13.95
N HIS A 276 -16.24 -43.27 14.46
CA HIS A 276 -17.14 -42.13 14.47
C HIS A 276 -17.00 -41.18 13.27
N GLY A 277 -16.13 -41.49 12.30
CA GLY A 277 -15.95 -40.70 11.08
C GLY A 277 -15.35 -39.31 11.31
N ILE A 278 -14.52 -39.14 12.35
CA ILE A 278 -13.81 -37.89 12.65
C ILE A 278 -12.35 -38.00 12.25
N GLU A 279 -11.83 -36.96 11.60
CA GLU A 279 -10.40 -36.77 11.41
C GLU A 279 -9.75 -36.21 12.69
N LEU A 280 -8.82 -36.96 13.30
CA LEU A 280 -8.00 -36.44 14.40
C LEU A 280 -6.75 -35.75 13.88
N VAL A 281 -6.51 -34.55 14.39
CA VAL A 281 -5.28 -33.79 14.15
C VAL A 281 -4.63 -33.51 15.49
N PHE A 282 -3.34 -33.80 15.58
CA PHE A 282 -2.57 -33.67 16.82
C PHE A 282 -1.56 -32.53 16.67
N ALA A 283 -1.45 -31.68 17.69
CA ALA A 283 -0.53 -30.54 17.72
C ALA A 283 0.19 -30.44 19.07
N GLU A 284 1.44 -30.00 19.08
CA GLU A 284 2.26 -29.78 20.28
C GLU A 284 2.12 -28.36 20.81
N THR A 285 1.85 -27.37 19.95
CA THR A 285 1.76 -25.96 20.33
C THR A 285 0.59 -25.24 19.65
N ILE A 286 0.20 -24.07 20.17
CA ILE A 286 -0.83 -23.22 19.54
C ILE A 286 -0.42 -22.71 18.15
N GLU A 287 0.86 -22.53 17.89
CA GLU A 287 1.39 -22.09 16.59
C GLU A 287 1.14 -23.15 15.51
N GLU A 288 1.28 -24.43 15.84
CA GLU A 288 0.94 -25.52 14.94
C GLU A 288 -0.56 -25.53 14.63
N VAL A 289 -1.40 -25.27 15.63
CA VAL A 289 -2.86 -25.15 15.45
C VAL A 289 -3.21 -23.95 14.57
N PHE A 290 -2.54 -22.82 14.75
CA PHE A 290 -2.68 -21.66 13.87
C PHE A 290 -2.30 -22.02 12.43
N ALA A 291 -1.18 -22.70 12.21
CA ALA A 291 -0.73 -23.12 10.89
C ALA A 291 -1.72 -24.09 10.21
N LEU A 292 -2.28 -25.05 10.96
CA LEU A 292 -3.29 -25.99 10.48
C LEU A 292 -4.56 -25.29 9.99
N GLU A 293 -4.90 -24.16 10.61
CA GLU A 293 -6.06 -23.35 10.29
C GLU A 293 -5.75 -22.22 9.29
N GLY A 294 -4.51 -22.16 8.78
CA GLY A 294 -4.04 -21.11 7.87
C GLY A 294 -3.82 -19.75 8.53
N ILE A 295 -3.96 -19.67 9.86
CA ILE A 295 -3.72 -18.47 10.67
C ILE A 295 -2.21 -18.27 10.70
N GLY A 296 -1.72 -17.21 10.05
CA GLY A 296 -0.29 -16.99 9.84
C GLY A 296 0.16 -17.18 8.39
N ARG A 297 -0.45 -18.07 7.59
CA ARG A 297 -0.22 -18.17 6.15
C ARG A 297 -1.03 -17.14 5.38
N GLU A 298 -2.30 -16.94 5.74
CA GLU A 298 -3.05 -15.74 5.32
C GLU A 298 -2.36 -14.47 5.80
N LEU A 299 -1.63 -14.54 6.92
CA LEU A 299 -0.85 -13.43 7.44
C LEU A 299 0.44 -13.23 6.65
N ALA A 300 1.12 -14.29 6.21
CA ALA A 300 2.32 -14.25 5.36
C ALA A 300 1.99 -13.97 3.89
N GLU A 301 0.78 -14.24 3.43
CA GLU A 301 0.25 -13.73 2.16
C GLU A 301 -0.11 -12.25 2.32
N ARG A 302 -0.73 -11.86 3.44
CA ARG A 302 -0.92 -10.44 3.85
C ARG A 302 0.36 -9.72 4.33
N HIS A 303 1.47 -10.42 4.58
CA HIS A 303 2.79 -9.89 4.98
C HIS A 303 3.84 -10.11 3.90
N GLN A 304 3.63 -10.94 2.88
CA GLN A 304 4.29 -10.78 1.58
C GLN A 304 3.69 -9.57 0.87
N GLU A 305 2.47 -9.17 1.22
CA GLU A 305 1.98 -7.79 1.07
C GLU A 305 2.65 -6.79 2.07
N GLY A 306 3.60 -7.20 2.92
CA GLY A 306 4.06 -6.40 4.09
C GLY A 306 5.54 -6.37 4.53
N ILE A 307 6.44 -7.33 4.25
CA ILE A 307 7.87 -7.30 4.66
C ILE A 307 8.80 -8.13 3.74
N SER A 308 9.50 -7.46 2.81
CA SER A 308 10.98 -7.44 2.80
C SER A 308 11.47 -6.18 2.07
N VAL A 309 11.40 -5.05 2.77
CA VAL A 309 12.02 -3.81 2.29
C VAL A 309 13.55 -3.92 2.35
N THR A 310 14.13 -4.62 3.34
CA THR A 310 15.57 -4.55 3.61
C THR A 310 16.43 -5.58 2.88
N SER A 311 15.97 -6.81 2.62
CA SER A 311 16.85 -7.87 2.07
C SER A 311 17.35 -7.60 0.66
N ASN A 312 16.68 -6.71 -0.09
CA ASN A 312 17.06 -6.36 -1.45
C ASN A 312 17.61 -4.92 -1.56
N VAL A 313 17.51 -4.11 -0.49
CA VAL A 313 18.04 -2.73 -0.52
C VAL A 313 19.56 -2.75 -0.55
N GLU A 314 20.24 -3.62 0.21
CA GLU A 314 21.71 -3.72 0.19
C GLU A 314 22.25 -3.98 -1.22
N THR A 315 21.59 -4.86 -1.99
CA THR A 315 21.98 -5.12 -3.39
C THR A 315 21.75 -3.91 -4.30
N VAL A 316 20.66 -3.17 -4.10
CA VAL A 316 20.37 -1.93 -4.84
C VAL A 316 21.43 -0.87 -4.49
N VAL A 317 21.75 -0.72 -3.21
CA VAL A 317 22.74 0.22 -2.68
C VAL A 317 24.13 -0.07 -3.23
N ASP A 318 24.58 -1.33 -3.18
CA ASP A 318 25.90 -1.74 -3.67
C ASP A 318 26.06 -1.42 -5.15
N CYS A 319 25.03 -1.67 -5.97
CA CYS A 319 25.04 -1.31 -7.39
C CYS A 319 25.17 0.21 -7.59
N LEU A 320 24.32 1.00 -6.94
CA LEU A 320 24.27 2.45 -7.14
C LEU A 320 25.49 3.17 -6.57
N ALA A 321 26.02 2.72 -5.43
CA ALA A 321 27.21 3.29 -4.82
C ALA A 321 28.45 3.09 -5.69
N THR A 322 28.56 1.93 -6.36
CA THR A 322 29.70 1.61 -7.22
C THR A 322 29.72 2.47 -8.50
N GLU A 323 28.55 2.73 -9.08
CA GLU A 323 28.45 3.43 -10.37
C GLU A 323 28.36 4.96 -10.23
N HIS A 324 27.66 5.47 -9.21
CA HIS A 324 27.38 6.91 -9.04
C HIS A 324 28.19 7.61 -7.95
N ARG A 325 29.06 6.88 -7.25
CA ARG A 325 29.83 7.40 -6.09
C ARG A 325 28.92 8.02 -5.01
N ALA A 326 27.67 7.55 -4.95
CA ALA A 326 26.77 7.94 -3.90
C ALA A 326 27.15 7.19 -2.62
N GLU A 327 27.01 7.85 -1.47
CA GLU A 327 27.35 7.23 -0.19
C GLU A 327 26.38 6.07 0.10
N PRO A 328 26.88 4.84 0.36
CA PRO A 328 26.02 3.66 0.54
C PRO A 328 25.00 3.82 1.67
N ASP A 329 25.44 4.37 2.80
CA ASP A 329 24.60 4.57 3.98
C ASP A 329 23.44 5.52 3.67
N PHE A 330 23.71 6.60 2.92
CA PHE A 330 22.69 7.53 2.44
C PHE A 330 21.65 6.83 1.55
N LEU A 331 22.11 6.05 0.56
CA LEU A 331 21.20 5.33 -0.35
C LEU A 331 20.35 4.30 0.40
N GLN A 332 20.94 3.62 1.39
CA GLN A 332 20.23 2.62 2.19
C GLN A 332 19.11 3.26 3.00
N GLU A 333 19.41 4.34 3.73
CA GLU A 333 18.42 5.06 4.53
C GLU A 333 17.28 5.60 3.65
N LEU A 334 17.63 6.23 2.53
CA LEU A 334 16.66 6.78 1.59
C LEU A 334 15.74 5.71 1.01
N LEU A 335 16.29 4.60 0.51
CA LEU A 335 15.51 3.54 -0.14
C LEU A 335 14.61 2.81 0.86
N VAL A 336 15.06 2.62 2.11
CA VAL A 336 14.24 2.03 3.17
C VAL A 336 13.08 2.96 3.51
N GLU A 337 13.34 4.25 3.72
CA GLU A 337 12.30 5.23 4.07
C GLU A 337 11.26 5.37 2.95
N LEU A 338 11.70 5.47 1.69
CA LEU A 338 10.80 5.52 0.54
C LEU A 338 9.95 4.27 0.38
N ALA A 339 10.53 3.09 0.58
CA ALA A 339 9.81 1.82 0.48
C ALA A 339 8.77 1.65 1.60
N GLN A 340 9.11 2.02 2.84
CA GLN A 340 8.16 2.06 3.95
C GLN A 340 7.01 3.03 3.66
N ARG A 341 7.30 4.17 3.03
CA ARG A 341 6.29 5.15 2.62
C ARG A 341 5.41 4.63 1.50
N CYS A 342 5.98 4.01 0.49
CA CYS A 342 5.22 3.41 -0.61
C CYS A 342 4.21 2.38 -0.08
N LEU A 343 4.63 1.56 0.90
CA LEU A 343 3.75 0.65 1.62
C LEU A 343 2.62 1.37 2.38
N LYS A 344 2.93 2.50 3.05
CA LYS A 344 1.93 3.33 3.78
C LYS A 344 1.00 4.10 2.83
N GLN A 345 1.50 4.62 1.71
CA GLN A 345 0.76 5.37 0.69
C GLN A 345 -0.39 4.56 0.10
N SER A 346 -0.20 3.24 -0.08
CA SER A 346 -1.25 2.33 -0.53
C SER A 346 -2.50 2.34 0.38
N GLN A 347 -2.38 2.90 1.59
CA GLN A 347 -3.41 2.82 2.63
C GLN A 347 -4.11 4.15 2.95
N GLN A 348 -3.48 5.34 2.78
CA GLN A 348 -4.01 6.56 3.43
C GLN A 348 -4.04 7.89 2.64
N GLN A 349 -3.29 8.10 1.55
CA GLN A 349 -3.51 9.20 0.57
C GLN A 349 -2.44 9.14 -0.55
N PRO A 350 -2.83 9.28 -1.84
CA PRO A 350 -1.88 9.19 -2.95
C PRO A 350 -1.11 10.51 -3.17
N PHE A 351 0.21 10.49 -2.95
CA PHE A 351 1.14 11.53 -3.42
C PHE A 351 2.10 10.94 -4.45
N GLY A 352 2.44 11.70 -5.49
CA GLY A 352 3.52 11.32 -6.40
C GLY A 352 4.77 12.08 -6.01
N THR A 353 5.97 11.49 -6.12
CA THR A 353 7.24 12.21 -5.91
C THR A 353 8.29 11.68 -6.86
N THR A 354 9.19 12.57 -7.31
CA THR A 354 10.40 12.19 -8.03
C THR A 354 11.61 12.73 -7.26
N ILE A 355 12.61 11.89 -7.04
CA ILE A 355 13.86 12.22 -6.36
C ILE A 355 14.99 12.03 -7.36
N ILE A 356 15.87 13.02 -7.46
CA ILE A 356 17.02 13.06 -8.37
C ILE A 356 18.29 13.10 -7.52
N ILE A 357 19.20 12.17 -7.75
CA ILE A 357 20.46 12.04 -7.00
C ILE A 357 21.62 12.15 -7.99
N GLY A 358 22.44 13.19 -7.88
CA GLY A 358 23.54 13.42 -8.80
C GLY A 358 24.27 14.74 -8.56
N SER A 359 25.27 15.04 -9.38
CA SER A 359 26.08 16.25 -9.21
C SER A 359 25.28 17.52 -9.52
N HIS A 360 25.33 18.51 -8.63
CA HIS A 360 24.62 19.79 -8.76
C HIS A 360 24.68 20.39 -10.18
N GLU A 361 25.88 20.52 -10.75
CA GLU A 361 26.13 21.11 -12.08
C GLU A 361 25.36 20.43 -13.23
N LYS A 362 25.08 19.13 -13.11
CA LYS A 362 24.37 18.35 -14.13
C LYS A 362 22.87 18.36 -13.93
N ILE A 363 22.42 18.65 -12.72
CA ILE A 363 21.02 18.74 -12.37
C ILE A 363 20.53 20.19 -12.59
N GLU A 364 21.35 21.20 -12.28
CA GLU A 364 21.05 22.64 -12.41
C GLU A 364 20.33 23.07 -13.72
N PRO A 365 20.65 22.53 -14.91
CA PRO A 365 19.97 22.90 -16.16
C PRO A 365 18.45 22.63 -16.20
N PHE A 366 17.90 21.82 -15.29
CA PHE A 366 16.49 21.45 -15.26
C PHE A 366 15.58 22.45 -14.50
N HIS A 367 16.00 23.70 -14.33
CA HIS A 367 15.24 24.78 -13.65
C HIS A 367 14.80 24.42 -12.23
N PHE A 368 15.74 24.51 -11.29
CA PHE A 368 15.43 24.54 -9.87
C PHE A 368 14.73 25.84 -9.52
N LEU A 369 13.67 25.77 -8.69
CA LEU A 369 13.31 26.94 -7.90
C LEU A 369 14.50 27.15 -6.97
N ALA A 370 15.39 28.07 -7.32
CA ALA A 370 16.56 28.37 -6.53
C ALA A 370 16.13 28.96 -5.19
N ALA A 371 15.80 28.09 -4.23
CA ALA A 371 16.06 28.38 -2.84
C ALA A 371 17.57 28.34 -2.71
N THR A 372 18.25 29.46 -3.00
CA THR A 372 19.66 29.63 -2.63
C THR A 372 19.73 29.24 -1.16
N PRO A 373 20.38 28.11 -0.78
CA PRO A 373 20.38 27.71 0.61
C PRO A 373 21.01 28.85 1.41
N PRO A 374 20.38 29.28 2.51
CA PRO A 374 20.92 30.37 3.31
C PRO A 374 22.37 30.05 3.64
N ALA A 375 23.28 31.02 3.48
CA ALA A 375 24.72 30.82 3.68
C ALA A 375 24.98 30.15 5.04
N GLY A 376 25.29 28.86 5.01
CA GLY A 376 25.19 27.94 6.13
C GLY A 376 25.09 26.52 5.58
N THR A 377 25.61 25.54 6.32
CA THR A 377 25.68 24.13 5.93
C THR A 377 24.39 23.64 5.28
N GLN A 378 24.47 23.19 4.02
CA GLN A 378 23.36 22.57 3.33
C GLN A 378 22.93 21.32 4.11
N PRO A 379 21.63 21.15 4.40
CA PRO A 379 21.16 20.05 5.23
C PRO A 379 21.43 18.71 4.54
N THR A 380 21.93 17.75 5.32
CA THR A 380 22.09 16.36 4.90
C THR A 380 20.76 15.62 5.00
N LEU A 381 20.65 14.43 4.40
CA LEU A 381 19.46 13.58 4.56
C LEU A 381 19.17 13.28 6.03
N ALA A 382 20.20 13.07 6.85
CA ALA A 382 20.05 12.84 8.29
C ALA A 382 19.40 14.04 9.00
N ASP A 383 19.75 15.26 8.59
CA ASP A 383 19.12 16.49 9.09
C ASP A 383 17.67 16.63 8.61
N LEU A 384 17.35 16.05 7.45
CA LEU A 384 16.03 16.07 6.84
C LEU A 384 15.16 14.87 7.19
N GLY A 385 15.66 13.88 7.94
CA GLY A 385 14.98 12.60 8.15
C GLY A 385 13.55 12.75 8.69
N SER A 386 13.33 13.69 9.62
CA SER A 386 11.98 14.01 10.13
C SER A 386 11.10 14.80 9.16
N HIS A 387 11.71 15.51 8.21
CA HIS A 387 11.05 16.43 7.27
C HIS A 387 10.91 15.85 5.85
N LEU A 388 11.52 14.71 5.56
CA LEU A 388 11.45 14.08 4.23
C LEU A 388 10.00 13.78 3.85
N THR A 389 9.13 13.46 4.81
CA THR A 389 7.67 13.36 4.61
C THR A 389 7.07 14.63 4.06
N GLU A 390 7.32 15.74 4.73
CA GLU A 390 6.74 17.03 4.41
C GLU A 390 7.25 17.48 3.03
N LEU A 391 8.54 17.25 2.76
CA LEU A 391 9.16 17.56 1.47
C LEU A 391 8.59 16.73 0.30
N CYS A 392 8.39 15.43 0.49
CA CYS A 392 7.77 14.59 -0.53
C CYS A 392 6.29 14.96 -0.76
N GLU A 393 5.55 15.33 0.28
CA GLU A 393 4.16 15.78 0.16
C GLU A 393 4.05 17.14 -0.55
N LEU A 394 5.02 18.04 -0.33
CA LEU A 394 5.12 19.33 -1.02
C LEU A 394 5.48 19.17 -2.51
N ALA A 395 6.28 18.15 -2.85
CA ALA A 395 6.66 17.85 -4.23
C ALA A 395 5.58 16.96 -4.88
N ASP A 396 4.59 17.55 -5.57
CA ASP A 396 3.45 16.86 -6.24
C ASP A 396 3.85 15.85 -7.36
N GLY A 397 5.15 15.56 -7.54
CA GLY A 397 5.76 14.44 -8.28
C GLY A 397 5.54 14.39 -9.79
N THR A 398 4.54 15.10 -10.27
CA THR A 398 4.15 15.29 -11.66
C THR A 398 4.84 16.52 -12.23
N ALA A 399 4.90 17.59 -11.43
CA ALA A 399 5.53 18.85 -11.81
C ALA A 399 6.80 19.19 -11.01
N MET A 400 6.98 18.65 -9.78
CA MET A 400 8.13 18.95 -8.94
C MET A 400 8.83 17.69 -8.39
N GLY A 401 10.15 17.78 -8.22
CA GLY A 401 10.98 16.74 -7.60
C GLY A 401 12.02 17.31 -6.63
N LEU A 402 12.61 16.42 -5.83
CA LEU A 402 13.67 16.74 -4.86
C LEU A 402 15.04 16.42 -5.49
N ALA A 403 16.05 17.27 -5.29
CA ALA A 403 17.41 17.01 -5.74
C ALA A 403 18.40 16.89 -4.58
N PHE A 404 19.21 15.84 -4.65
CA PHE A 404 20.28 15.55 -3.71
C PHE A 404 21.62 15.38 -4.44
N GLY A 405 22.69 15.76 -3.77
CA GLY A 405 24.05 15.43 -4.15
C GLY A 405 24.36 13.94 -3.95
N PRO A 406 25.47 13.45 -4.53
CA PRO A 406 25.94 12.08 -4.28
C PRO A 406 26.31 11.83 -2.81
N ASP A 407 26.66 12.91 -2.10
CA ASP A 407 26.96 12.98 -0.66
C ASP A 407 25.70 13.13 0.22
N GLY A 408 24.51 13.00 -0.35
CA GLY A 408 23.25 13.13 0.38
C GLY A 408 22.88 14.56 0.79
N VAL A 409 23.62 15.56 0.29
CA VAL A 409 23.34 16.97 0.54
C VAL A 409 22.13 17.43 -0.27
N PHE A 410 21.15 18.05 0.38
CA PHE A 410 19.95 18.53 -0.29
C PHE A 410 20.18 19.86 -1.03
N TYR A 411 19.93 19.86 -2.34
CA TYR A 411 20.08 21.06 -3.18
C TYR A 411 18.78 21.84 -3.37
N GLY A 412 17.62 21.23 -3.15
CA GLY A 412 16.33 21.91 -3.25
C GLY A 412 15.25 21.13 -4.01
N CYS A 413 14.18 21.84 -4.36
CA CYS A 413 13.08 21.34 -5.17
C CYS A 413 13.15 21.93 -6.59
N ALA A 414 13.00 21.08 -7.62
CA ALA A 414 12.96 21.50 -9.03
C ALA A 414 11.61 21.25 -9.66
N ARG A 415 11.27 22.08 -10.66
CA ARG A 415 10.24 21.71 -11.62
C ARG A 415 10.83 20.67 -12.58
N ILE A 416 10.12 19.56 -12.81
CA ILE A 416 10.55 18.56 -13.78
C ILE A 416 9.92 18.91 -15.12
N ASP A 417 10.71 19.51 -16.01
CA ASP A 417 10.29 19.67 -17.39
C ASP A 417 10.47 18.34 -18.15
N ARG A 418 9.40 17.86 -18.76
CA ARG A 418 9.29 16.51 -19.33
C ARG A 418 9.28 16.49 -20.86
N HIS A 419 9.33 17.65 -21.50
CA HIS A 419 9.39 17.72 -22.96
C HIS A 419 10.79 17.38 -23.49
N PHE A 420 11.00 16.08 -23.74
CA PHE A 420 12.16 15.56 -24.45
C PHE A 420 11.74 15.16 -25.86
N ASP A 421 11.90 16.05 -26.84
CA ASP A 421 11.60 15.72 -28.24
C ASP A 421 12.58 14.67 -28.78
N HIS A 422 12.06 13.53 -29.28
CA HIS A 422 12.72 12.54 -30.13
C HIS A 422 13.97 11.83 -29.55
N ARG A 423 13.81 10.98 -28.52
CA ARG A 423 14.91 10.23 -27.88
C ARG A 423 14.58 8.76 -27.60
N ASP A 424 14.10 8.06 -28.62
CA ASP A 424 13.70 6.66 -28.55
C ASP A 424 14.88 5.70 -28.27
N GLU A 425 16.13 6.16 -28.32
CA GLU A 425 17.30 5.34 -27.99
C GLU A 425 17.38 4.92 -26.50
N TYR A 426 16.69 5.64 -25.58
CA TYR A 426 16.72 5.34 -24.15
C TYR A 426 15.46 4.59 -23.70
N ALA A 427 15.66 3.48 -22.97
CA ALA A 427 14.61 2.58 -22.48
C ALA A 427 13.41 2.43 -23.46
N PRO A 428 13.63 1.91 -24.68
CA PRO A 428 12.63 1.90 -25.77
C PRO A 428 11.36 1.08 -25.47
N LEU A 429 11.34 0.34 -24.37
CA LEU A 429 10.20 -0.44 -23.89
C LEU A 429 9.35 0.31 -22.84
N LEU A 430 9.80 1.49 -22.39
CA LEU A 430 9.06 2.35 -21.47
C LEU A 430 8.31 3.42 -22.26
N THR A 431 7.21 3.91 -21.69
CA THR A 431 6.34 4.92 -22.31
C THR A 431 6.00 6.04 -21.32
N GLY A 432 5.52 7.17 -21.86
CA GLY A 432 4.98 8.27 -21.07
C GLY A 432 5.97 8.76 -20.01
N THR A 433 5.49 8.94 -18.78
CA THR A 433 6.30 9.44 -17.66
C THR A 433 7.53 8.56 -17.36
N LEU A 434 7.43 7.23 -17.47
CA LEU A 434 8.58 6.37 -17.18
C LEU A 434 9.68 6.51 -18.27
N HIS A 435 9.31 6.74 -19.53
CA HIS A 435 10.27 7.03 -20.59
C HIS A 435 10.94 8.40 -20.37
N GLU A 436 10.15 9.44 -20.06
CA GLU A 436 10.67 10.79 -19.79
C GLU A 436 11.67 10.78 -18.62
N LEU A 437 11.39 10.02 -17.56
CA LEU A 437 12.29 9.86 -16.42
C LEU A 437 13.54 9.06 -16.76
N ALA A 438 13.43 8.03 -17.61
CA ALA A 438 14.60 7.34 -18.12
C ALA A 438 15.49 8.30 -18.91
N VAL A 439 14.93 9.06 -19.85
CA VAL A 439 15.66 10.08 -20.63
C VAL A 439 16.31 11.11 -19.70
N LEU A 440 15.58 11.63 -18.71
CA LEU A 440 16.11 12.55 -17.71
C LEU A 440 17.31 11.97 -16.95
N SER A 441 17.27 10.69 -16.57
CA SER A 441 18.39 10.04 -15.86
C SER A 441 19.66 9.96 -16.73
N ALA A 442 19.51 9.78 -18.05
CA ALA A 442 20.63 9.77 -18.98
C ALA A 442 21.25 11.17 -19.13
N PHE A 443 20.44 12.20 -19.30
CA PHE A 443 20.93 13.57 -19.49
C PHE A 443 21.57 14.16 -18.25
N SER A 444 20.94 13.96 -17.10
CA SER A 444 21.43 14.46 -15.81
C SER A 444 22.58 13.61 -15.25
N LEU A 445 22.88 12.46 -15.85
CA LEU A 445 23.81 11.45 -15.32
C LEU A 445 23.55 11.18 -13.83
N SER A 446 22.27 11.07 -13.49
CA SER A 446 21.76 11.00 -12.12
C SER A 446 20.90 9.76 -11.94
N VAL A 447 20.80 9.30 -10.70
CA VAL A 447 19.83 8.28 -10.30
C VAL A 447 18.49 8.98 -10.07
N ILE A 448 17.42 8.43 -10.64
CA ILE A 448 16.07 8.97 -10.48
C ILE A 448 15.18 7.94 -9.83
N ILE A 449 14.61 8.26 -8.68
CA ILE A 449 13.65 7.43 -7.97
C ILE A 449 12.28 8.09 -8.11
N HIS A 450 11.32 7.38 -8.69
CA HIS A 450 9.98 7.89 -8.93
C HIS A 450 8.93 7.04 -8.23
N SER A 451 8.04 7.68 -7.48
CA SER A 451 6.83 7.11 -6.89
C SER A 451 5.63 7.71 -7.62
N PRO A 452 4.98 6.99 -8.55
CA PRO A 452 3.78 7.48 -9.21
C PRO A 452 2.62 7.57 -8.21
N ARG A 453 1.82 8.64 -8.34
CA ARG A 453 0.69 8.92 -7.45
C ARG A 453 -0.34 7.79 -7.36
N GLN A 454 -0.52 7.04 -8.45
CA GLN A 454 -1.54 5.99 -8.55
C GLN A 454 -0.98 4.57 -8.42
N SER A 455 0.35 4.40 -8.32
CA SER A 455 0.95 3.07 -8.20
C SER A 455 1.50 2.86 -6.80
N GLY A 456 1.23 1.71 -6.19
CA GLY A 456 1.86 1.29 -4.94
C GLY A 456 3.31 0.80 -5.13
N GLY A 457 4.09 1.46 -5.99
CA GLY A 457 5.46 1.06 -6.31
C GLY A 457 6.44 2.22 -6.52
N LEU A 458 7.73 1.92 -6.41
CA LEU A 458 8.84 2.82 -6.74
C LEU A 458 9.55 2.34 -8.01
N TYR A 459 10.06 3.27 -8.81
CA TYR A 459 10.79 2.99 -10.03
C TYR A 459 12.13 3.72 -9.98
N LEU A 460 13.21 2.98 -10.22
CA LEU A 460 14.56 3.51 -10.13
C LEU A 460 15.22 3.49 -11.51
N PHE A 461 15.59 4.66 -11.99
CA PHE A 461 16.21 4.89 -13.28
C PHE A 461 17.66 5.31 -13.15
N GLU A 462 18.49 4.82 -14.05
CA GLU A 462 19.92 5.04 -14.09
C GLU A 462 20.38 5.02 -15.55
N ALA A 463 21.13 6.04 -15.97
CA ALA A 463 21.75 6.11 -17.30
C ALA A 463 20.81 5.77 -18.47
N GLY A 464 19.55 6.20 -18.41
CA GLY A 464 18.57 5.93 -19.48
C GLY A 464 17.86 4.59 -19.39
N LYS A 465 17.95 3.88 -18.26
CA LYS A 465 17.36 2.54 -18.05
C LYS A 465 16.59 2.49 -16.74
N LEU A 466 15.48 1.75 -16.71
CA LEU A 466 14.88 1.28 -15.47
C LEU A 466 15.74 0.12 -14.95
N VAL A 467 16.31 0.24 -13.76
CA VAL A 467 17.26 -0.74 -13.21
C VAL A 467 16.66 -1.51 -12.03
N TYR A 468 15.80 -0.85 -11.25
CA TYR A 468 15.06 -1.49 -10.17
C TYR A 468 13.63 -0.98 -10.09
N ARG A 469 12.75 -1.80 -9.52
CA ARG A 469 11.40 -1.38 -9.13
C ARG A 469 11.06 -1.95 -7.76
N PHE A 470 10.40 -1.18 -6.92
CA PHE A 470 9.82 -1.66 -5.69
C PHE A 470 8.34 -1.96 -5.93
N LEU A 471 7.94 -3.22 -5.90
CA LEU A 471 6.55 -3.66 -6.07
C LEU A 471 6.23 -4.72 -5.03
N ASN A 472 5.00 -4.69 -4.52
CA ASN A 472 4.50 -5.69 -3.56
C ASN A 472 5.47 -5.92 -2.38
N GLY A 473 6.03 -4.84 -1.83
CA GLY A 473 6.90 -4.92 -0.66
C GLY A 473 8.34 -5.40 -0.92
N ALA A 474 8.76 -5.55 -2.18
CA ALA A 474 10.10 -6.00 -2.54
C ALA A 474 10.73 -5.17 -3.67
N TRP A 475 12.05 -4.93 -3.57
CA TRP A 475 12.84 -4.43 -4.70
C TRP A 475 13.15 -5.56 -5.67
N GLU A 476 12.85 -5.36 -6.94
CA GLU A 476 13.12 -6.28 -8.04
C GLU A 476 14.10 -5.61 -8.99
N ARG A 477 15.19 -6.32 -9.36
CA ARG A 477 16.07 -5.86 -10.43
C ARG A 477 15.32 -5.92 -11.75
N PHE A 478 15.25 -4.79 -12.43
CA PHE A 478 14.76 -4.69 -13.78
C PHE A 478 15.95 -4.85 -14.72
N ALA A 479 16.08 -6.04 -15.31
CA ALA A 479 17.00 -6.30 -16.40
C ALA A 479 16.18 -6.28 -17.70
N PRO A 480 16.23 -5.20 -18.50
CA PRO A 480 15.50 -5.11 -19.76
C PRO A 480 15.86 -6.26 -20.71
N ASP A 481 17.12 -6.71 -20.68
CA ASP A 481 17.60 -7.83 -21.46
C ASP A 481 16.98 -9.15 -20.98
N ASP A 482 16.79 -9.34 -19.67
CA ASP A 482 16.11 -10.53 -19.14
C ASP A 482 14.64 -10.53 -19.52
N TRP A 483 13.96 -9.38 -19.52
CA TRP A 483 12.59 -9.29 -20.01
C TRP A 483 12.49 -9.49 -21.51
N HIS A 484 13.41 -8.93 -22.29
CA HIS A 484 13.50 -9.19 -23.72
C HIS A 484 13.70 -10.69 -23.98
N ASN A 485 14.61 -11.32 -23.26
CA ASN A 485 14.90 -12.75 -23.37
C ASN A 485 13.72 -13.62 -22.88
N ILE A 486 13.07 -13.27 -21.77
CA ILE A 486 11.90 -13.98 -21.23
C ILE A 486 10.72 -13.84 -22.18
N LEU A 487 10.47 -12.63 -22.72
CA LEU A 487 9.41 -12.40 -23.69
C LEU A 487 9.73 -13.13 -24.98
N GLN A 488 10.95 -13.01 -25.51
CA GLN A 488 11.39 -13.72 -26.71
C GLN A 488 11.29 -15.24 -26.55
N GLU A 489 11.70 -15.77 -25.40
CA GLU A 489 11.62 -17.20 -25.09
C GLU A 489 10.17 -17.66 -24.93
N ARG A 490 9.30 -16.90 -24.26
CA ARG A 490 7.87 -17.21 -24.16
C ARG A 490 7.17 -17.11 -25.50
N THR A 491 7.50 -16.09 -26.31
CA THR A 491 7.02 -15.91 -27.68
C THR A 491 7.43 -17.12 -28.52
N ARG A 492 8.70 -17.56 -28.43
CA ARG A 492 9.20 -18.76 -29.09
C ARG A 492 8.49 -20.03 -28.61
N GLN A 493 8.28 -20.21 -27.31
CA GLN A 493 7.55 -21.35 -26.73
C GLN A 493 6.09 -21.42 -27.21
N GLN A 494 5.49 -20.27 -27.51
CA GLN A 494 4.15 -20.16 -28.09
C GLN A 494 4.14 -20.26 -29.62
N GLY A 495 5.31 -20.39 -30.25
CA GLY A 495 5.48 -20.56 -31.69
C GLY A 495 5.34 -19.27 -32.49
N PHE A 496 5.41 -18.10 -31.85
CA PHE A 496 5.31 -16.80 -32.48
C PHE A 496 6.68 -16.29 -32.96
N ASP A 497 6.69 -15.55 -34.07
CA ASP A 497 7.85 -14.83 -34.58
C ASP A 497 8.14 -13.59 -33.72
N TRP A 498 9.36 -13.50 -33.20
CA TRP A 498 9.74 -12.44 -32.28
C TRP A 498 9.75 -11.05 -32.94
N ASP A 499 10.22 -10.96 -34.18
CA ASP A 499 10.29 -9.69 -34.89
C ASP A 499 8.88 -9.15 -35.17
N ALA A 500 7.91 -10.02 -35.46
CA ALA A 500 6.51 -9.67 -35.56
C ALA A 500 5.94 -9.14 -34.23
N VAL A 501 6.17 -9.85 -33.11
CA VAL A 501 5.73 -9.39 -31.77
C VAL A 501 6.32 -8.02 -31.45
N LYS A 502 7.61 -7.82 -31.72
CA LYS A 502 8.31 -6.55 -31.50
C LYS A 502 7.71 -5.42 -32.33
N LYS A 503 7.45 -5.63 -33.62
CA LYS A 503 6.84 -4.62 -34.51
C LYS A 503 5.41 -4.28 -34.09
N VAL A 504 4.63 -5.27 -33.66
CA VAL A 504 3.28 -5.05 -33.12
C VAL A 504 3.31 -4.25 -31.82
N ALA A 505 4.23 -4.56 -30.91
CA ALA A 505 4.40 -3.79 -29.68
C ALA A 505 4.78 -2.34 -29.97
N GLN A 506 5.73 -2.11 -30.88
CA GLN A 506 6.12 -0.77 -31.34
C GLN A 506 4.94 -0.02 -31.99
N ALA A 507 4.15 -0.69 -32.83
CA ALA A 507 2.96 -0.11 -33.44
C ALA A 507 1.92 0.30 -32.40
N ALA A 508 1.70 -0.54 -31.39
CA ALA A 508 0.80 -0.25 -30.29
C ALA A 508 1.28 0.92 -29.42
N LEU A 509 2.59 1.04 -29.20
CA LEU A 509 3.21 2.21 -28.55
C LEU A 509 2.94 3.49 -29.34
N ILE A 510 3.16 3.47 -30.66
CA ILE A 510 2.90 4.64 -31.53
C ILE A 510 1.45 5.11 -31.33
N LEU A 511 0.47 4.20 -31.41
CA LEU A 511 -0.94 4.55 -31.19
C LEU A 511 -1.21 5.08 -29.78
N ALA A 512 -0.58 4.50 -28.76
CA ALA A 512 -0.78 4.94 -27.38
C ALA A 512 -0.26 6.38 -27.17
N THR A 513 0.93 6.69 -27.71
CA THR A 513 1.53 8.03 -27.61
C THR A 513 0.73 9.10 -28.37
N THR A 514 0.05 8.73 -29.46
CA THR A 514 -0.83 9.63 -30.21
C THR A 514 -2.27 9.67 -29.69
N SER A 515 -2.56 9.00 -28.57
CA SER A 515 -3.92 8.87 -28.01
C SER A 515 -4.93 8.26 -29.00
N GLU A 516 -4.45 7.39 -29.88
CA GLU A 516 -5.24 6.66 -30.87
C GLU A 516 -5.55 5.25 -30.36
N SER A 517 -6.66 4.66 -30.79
CA SER A 517 -7.02 3.29 -30.46
C SER A 517 -6.68 2.34 -31.59
N GLY A 518 -6.37 1.09 -31.26
CA GLY A 518 -6.16 0.02 -32.22
C GLY A 518 -6.12 -1.35 -31.57
N ILE A 519 -6.29 -2.40 -32.37
CA ILE A 519 -6.23 -3.79 -31.91
C ILE A 519 -5.32 -4.59 -32.82
N PHE A 520 -4.41 -5.34 -32.22
CA PHE A 520 -3.51 -6.26 -32.91
C PHE A 520 -3.71 -7.67 -32.35
N ALA A 521 -3.70 -8.67 -33.22
CA ALA A 521 -3.81 -10.07 -32.86
C ALA A 521 -2.77 -10.90 -33.62
N ILE A 522 -2.02 -11.74 -32.90
CA ILE A 522 -1.10 -12.71 -33.48
C ILE A 522 -1.65 -14.11 -33.20
N LEU A 523 -2.00 -14.82 -34.27
CA LEU A 523 -2.64 -16.14 -34.21
C LEU A 523 -1.58 -17.25 -34.12
N PRO A 524 -1.79 -18.30 -33.31
CA PRO A 524 -0.88 -19.43 -33.26
C PRO A 524 -0.97 -20.29 -34.54
N PRO A 525 0.01 -21.16 -34.82
CA PRO A 525 0.12 -21.88 -36.10
C PRO A 525 -1.08 -22.75 -36.47
N ASN A 526 -1.87 -23.15 -35.47
CA ASN A 526 -2.99 -24.10 -35.62
C ASN A 526 -4.36 -23.43 -35.70
N VAL A 527 -4.43 -22.10 -35.69
CA VAL A 527 -5.70 -21.37 -35.76
C VAL A 527 -5.91 -20.84 -37.16
N SER A 528 -6.92 -21.37 -37.84
CA SER A 528 -7.35 -20.91 -39.15
C SER A 528 -7.90 -19.48 -39.07
N SER A 529 -7.52 -18.64 -40.03
CA SER A 529 -8.04 -17.28 -40.19
C SER A 529 -9.54 -17.24 -40.52
N THR A 530 -10.16 -18.38 -40.83
CA THR A 530 -11.60 -18.50 -41.15
C THR A 530 -12.52 -18.11 -40.00
N ALA A 531 -12.01 -17.98 -38.77
CA ALA A 531 -12.78 -17.46 -37.64
C ALA A 531 -13.07 -15.94 -37.72
N TRP A 532 -12.49 -15.24 -38.71
CA TRP A 532 -12.56 -13.79 -38.80
C TRP A 532 -13.38 -13.36 -40.01
N SER A 533 -14.43 -12.58 -39.78
CA SER A 533 -15.14 -11.90 -40.86
C SER A 533 -14.37 -10.64 -41.26
N CYS A 534 -13.88 -10.59 -42.51
CA CYS A 534 -13.52 -9.32 -43.12
C CYS A 534 -14.80 -8.52 -43.35
N SER A 535 -14.76 -7.20 -43.09
CA SER A 535 -15.81 -6.33 -43.61
C SER A 535 -15.78 -6.38 -45.14
N THR A 536 -16.96 -6.27 -45.74
CA THR A 536 -17.18 -6.36 -47.19
C THR A 536 -16.60 -5.17 -47.97
N GLU A 537 -16.17 -4.10 -47.27
CA GLU A 537 -15.42 -3.01 -47.87
C GLU A 537 -13.94 -3.39 -47.84
N GLU A 538 -13.51 -4.09 -48.90
CA GLU A 538 -12.10 -4.38 -49.16
C GLU A 538 -11.31 -3.06 -49.28
N ILE A 539 -10.90 -2.51 -48.14
CA ILE A 539 -9.71 -1.67 -48.10
C ILE A 539 -8.62 -2.58 -48.65
N LEU A 540 -8.05 -2.19 -49.81
CA LEU A 540 -6.98 -2.89 -50.54
C LEU A 540 -5.74 -3.01 -49.66
N CYS A 541 -5.79 -3.89 -48.66
CA CYS A 541 -4.65 -4.15 -47.82
C CYS A 541 -3.87 -5.33 -48.38
N PRO A 542 -2.54 -5.17 -48.49
CA PRO A 542 -1.68 -6.23 -48.98
C PRO A 542 -1.77 -7.42 -48.02
N LYS A 543 -2.35 -8.52 -48.50
CA LYS A 543 -2.36 -9.79 -47.79
C LYS A 543 -1.00 -10.46 -47.93
N ASN A 544 -0.60 -11.19 -46.90
CA ASN A 544 0.63 -11.99 -46.85
C ASN A 544 1.91 -11.17 -46.97
N LEU A 545 1.94 -9.94 -46.41
CA LEU A 545 3.21 -9.27 -46.16
C LEU A 545 3.94 -10.04 -45.07
N SER A 546 5.11 -10.60 -45.41
CA SER A 546 6.04 -11.17 -44.43
C SER A 546 6.57 -10.08 -43.49
N THR A 547 7.11 -10.50 -42.33
CA THR A 547 7.63 -9.59 -41.30
C THR A 547 8.57 -8.53 -41.85
N ASP A 548 9.43 -8.86 -42.83
CA ASP A 548 10.41 -7.93 -43.40
C ASP A 548 9.80 -6.84 -44.30
N GLN A 549 8.55 -7.00 -44.71
CA GLN A 549 7.89 -6.13 -45.69
C GLN A 549 7.05 -5.02 -45.06
N TYR A 550 6.93 -4.97 -43.74
CA TYR A 550 6.23 -3.90 -43.03
C TYR A 550 7.07 -3.34 -41.87
N SER A 551 6.86 -2.05 -41.58
CA SER A 551 7.42 -1.36 -40.42
C SER A 551 6.37 -1.22 -39.31
N ALA A 552 6.81 -0.81 -38.11
CA ALA A 552 5.90 -0.53 -37.00
C ALA A 552 4.94 0.64 -37.31
N GLU A 553 5.39 1.65 -38.06
CA GLU A 553 4.58 2.80 -38.47
C GLU A 553 3.47 2.38 -39.44
N LEU A 554 3.76 1.44 -40.35
CA LEU A 554 2.77 0.88 -41.26
C LEU A 554 1.73 0.06 -40.49
N LEU A 555 2.15 -0.78 -39.54
CA LEU A 555 1.22 -1.49 -38.66
C LEU A 555 0.37 -0.53 -37.82
N ALA A 556 0.94 0.56 -37.29
CA ALA A 556 0.19 1.58 -36.57
C ALA A 556 -0.85 2.24 -37.48
N ALA A 557 -0.48 2.57 -38.72
CA ALA A 557 -1.42 3.09 -39.72
C ALA A 557 -2.59 2.13 -39.99
N PHE A 558 -2.34 0.82 -40.06
CA PHE A 558 -3.39 -0.18 -40.14
C PHE A 558 -4.21 -0.31 -38.86
N GLY A 559 -3.58 -0.18 -37.69
CA GLY A 559 -4.25 -0.24 -36.38
C GLY A 559 -5.23 0.92 -36.12
N ARG A 560 -5.08 2.05 -36.83
CA ARG A 560 -6.06 3.16 -36.84
C ARG A 560 -7.35 2.80 -37.55
N LEU A 561 -7.32 1.81 -38.43
CA LEU A 561 -8.51 1.41 -39.18
C LEU A 561 -9.49 0.66 -38.25
N PRO A 562 -10.80 0.82 -38.45
CA PRO A 562 -11.80 0.07 -37.70
C PRO A 562 -11.57 -1.45 -37.81
N GLY A 563 -11.46 -2.12 -36.67
CA GLY A 563 -11.21 -3.57 -36.56
C GLY A 563 -9.83 -3.90 -35.97
N ALA A 564 -9.33 -5.10 -36.26
CA ALA A 564 -8.04 -5.57 -35.80
C ALA A 564 -7.06 -5.85 -36.96
N VAL A 565 -5.78 -5.66 -36.67
CA VAL A 565 -4.66 -6.12 -37.48
C VAL A 565 -4.31 -7.54 -37.05
N ILE A 566 -4.37 -8.48 -37.98
CA ILE A 566 -4.16 -9.91 -37.71
C ILE A 566 -2.88 -10.37 -38.39
N LEU A 567 -2.01 -11.00 -37.60
CA LEU A 567 -0.81 -11.66 -38.07
C LEU A 567 -0.90 -13.15 -37.78
N ASP A 568 -0.28 -13.98 -38.61
CA ASP A 568 -0.04 -15.38 -38.28
C ASP A 568 1.15 -15.52 -37.31
N ALA A 569 1.42 -16.77 -36.90
CA ALA A 569 2.51 -17.07 -35.98
C ALA A 569 3.90 -16.77 -36.56
N HIS A 570 4.03 -16.67 -37.88
CA HIS A 570 5.27 -16.31 -38.57
C HIS A 570 5.39 -14.81 -38.83
N GLY A 571 4.42 -14.02 -38.36
CA GLY A 571 4.38 -12.58 -38.58
C GLY A 571 3.85 -12.15 -39.94
N SER A 572 3.29 -13.04 -40.74
CA SER A 572 2.66 -12.66 -41.99
C SER A 572 1.36 -11.91 -41.71
N LEU A 573 1.20 -10.73 -42.31
CA LEU A 573 -0.02 -9.94 -42.21
C LEU A 573 -1.16 -10.68 -42.95
N LEU A 574 -2.10 -11.23 -42.18
CA LEU A 574 -3.25 -11.97 -42.71
C LEU A 574 -4.38 -11.02 -43.11
N SER A 575 -4.63 -10.00 -42.30
CA SER A 575 -5.72 -9.05 -42.51
C SER A 575 -5.54 -7.77 -41.71
N THR A 576 -6.22 -6.72 -42.16
CA THR A 576 -6.34 -5.42 -41.51
C THR A 576 -7.81 -5.04 -41.47
N GLY A 577 -8.30 -4.49 -40.37
CA GLY A 577 -9.71 -4.14 -40.23
C GLY A 577 -10.65 -5.35 -40.17
N SER A 578 -10.13 -6.49 -39.72
CA SER A 578 -10.96 -7.67 -39.47
C SER A 578 -11.64 -7.57 -38.11
N TYR A 579 -12.87 -8.06 -38.04
CA TYR A 579 -13.62 -8.10 -36.80
C TYR A 579 -13.76 -9.54 -36.32
N PHE A 580 -13.50 -9.74 -35.04
CA PHE A 580 -13.66 -11.03 -34.35
C PHE A 580 -15.13 -11.31 -33.97
N LEU A 581 -16.02 -10.30 -34.08
CA LEU A 581 -17.45 -10.42 -33.81
C LEU A 581 -18.30 -9.89 -34.98
N PRO A 582 -19.55 -10.38 -35.14
CA PRO A 582 -20.53 -9.81 -36.07
C PRO A 582 -20.69 -8.31 -35.85
N ALA A 583 -21.02 -7.56 -36.92
CA ALA A 583 -21.18 -6.10 -36.90
C ALA A 583 -21.99 -5.57 -35.71
N GLU A 584 -23.03 -6.31 -35.32
CA GLU A 584 -23.95 -6.00 -34.23
C GLU A 584 -23.31 -5.98 -32.83
N GLN A 585 -22.13 -6.58 -32.65
CA GLN A 585 -21.42 -6.72 -31.37
C GLN A 585 -20.12 -5.90 -31.32
N GLN A 586 -19.79 -5.17 -32.39
CA GLN A 586 -18.50 -4.47 -32.52
C GLN A 586 -18.40 -3.20 -31.65
N GLU A 587 -19.52 -2.53 -31.35
CA GLU A 587 -19.52 -1.31 -30.52
C GLU A 587 -19.26 -1.60 -29.02
N ALA A 588 -19.32 -2.85 -28.59
CA ALA A 588 -19.24 -3.25 -27.19
C ALA A 588 -18.07 -4.21 -26.87
N ILE A 589 -16.97 -4.14 -27.63
CA ILE A 589 -15.79 -4.98 -27.35
C ILE A 589 -15.15 -4.52 -26.03
N ASP A 590 -15.53 -5.18 -24.95
CA ASP A 590 -14.92 -5.01 -23.64
C ASP A 590 -13.65 -5.85 -23.47
N ASP A 591 -12.92 -5.56 -22.41
CA ASP A 591 -11.67 -6.27 -22.10
C ASP A 591 -11.90 -7.74 -21.71
N GLU A 592 -13.12 -8.11 -21.30
CA GLU A 592 -13.48 -9.48 -20.95
C GLU A 592 -13.70 -10.36 -22.19
N THR A 593 -14.31 -9.80 -23.22
CA THR A 593 -14.52 -10.46 -24.52
C THR A 593 -13.18 -10.73 -25.21
N LEU A 594 -12.29 -9.75 -25.27
CA LEU A 594 -10.94 -9.94 -25.81
C LEU A 594 -10.14 -10.95 -25.00
N LYS A 595 -10.29 -10.96 -23.67
CA LYS A 595 -9.65 -11.94 -22.79
C LYS A 595 -10.14 -13.35 -23.07
N ASN A 596 -11.44 -13.56 -23.17
CA ASN A 596 -12.03 -14.87 -23.44
C ASN A 596 -11.60 -15.37 -24.83
N PHE A 597 -11.61 -14.49 -25.82
CA PHE A 597 -11.13 -14.80 -27.17
C PHE A 597 -9.65 -15.20 -27.18
N GLY A 598 -8.78 -14.42 -26.51
CA GLY A 598 -7.37 -14.75 -26.37
C GLY A 598 -7.13 -16.09 -25.67
N LYS A 599 -7.98 -16.47 -24.70
CA LYS A 599 -7.92 -17.78 -24.06
C LYS A 599 -8.33 -18.92 -24.99
N GLU A 600 -9.43 -18.77 -25.71
CA GLU A 600 -9.96 -19.80 -26.61
C GLU A 600 -9.05 -20.04 -27.80
N THR A 601 -8.55 -18.96 -28.41
CA THR A 601 -7.72 -19.02 -29.61
C THR A 601 -6.24 -19.14 -29.31
N ARG A 602 -5.83 -18.92 -28.06
CA ARG A 602 -4.42 -18.78 -27.66
C ARG A 602 -3.69 -17.66 -28.44
N ALA A 603 -4.43 -16.68 -28.95
CA ALA A 603 -3.87 -15.55 -29.65
C ALA A 603 -3.23 -14.56 -28.65
N LEU A 604 -2.14 -13.93 -29.06
CA LEU A 604 -1.63 -12.73 -28.40
C LEU A 604 -2.43 -11.54 -28.91
N ILE A 605 -3.15 -10.86 -28.01
CA ILE A 605 -3.98 -9.71 -28.36
C ILE A 605 -3.44 -8.47 -27.64
N ILE A 606 -3.23 -7.40 -28.40
CA ILE A 606 -2.79 -6.11 -27.90
C ILE A 606 -3.85 -5.07 -28.29
N ARG A 607 -4.51 -4.48 -27.29
CA ARG A 607 -5.47 -3.39 -27.48
C ARG A 607 -4.88 -2.08 -26.95
N VAL A 608 -4.94 -1.05 -27.76
CA VAL A 608 -4.68 0.33 -27.37
C VAL A 608 -6.01 1.04 -27.25
N THR A 609 -6.27 1.66 -26.11
CA THR A 609 -7.47 2.49 -25.91
C THR A 609 -7.18 3.95 -26.26
N LYS A 610 -8.23 4.74 -26.51
CA LYS A 610 -8.15 6.19 -26.78
C LYS A 610 -7.44 7.01 -25.68
N TYR A 611 -7.24 6.44 -24.49
CA TYR A 611 -6.52 7.08 -23.38
C TYR A 611 -5.06 6.60 -23.27
N GLY A 612 -4.51 5.99 -24.32
CA GLY A 612 -3.15 5.46 -24.30
C GLY A 612 -2.96 4.19 -23.46
N LYS A 613 -4.03 3.68 -22.82
CA LYS A 613 -3.94 2.43 -22.05
C LYS A 613 -3.69 1.25 -23.00
N LEU A 614 -2.59 0.54 -22.76
CA LEU A 614 -2.22 -0.70 -23.42
C LEU A 614 -2.74 -1.89 -22.63
N ASN A 615 -3.56 -2.74 -23.24
CA ASN A 615 -4.03 -3.99 -22.66
C ASN A 615 -3.44 -5.16 -23.46
N ILE A 616 -2.65 -6.02 -22.81
CA ILE A 616 -2.05 -7.21 -23.41
C ILE A 616 -2.72 -8.45 -22.84
N PHE A 617 -3.26 -9.29 -23.71
CA PHE A 617 -3.90 -10.56 -23.33
C PHE A 617 -3.05 -11.72 -23.84
N LEU A 618 -2.51 -12.51 -22.90
CA LEU A 618 -1.77 -13.74 -23.15
C LEU A 618 -2.46 -14.89 -22.39
N GLN A 619 -2.37 -16.11 -22.91
CA GLN A 619 -3.02 -17.30 -22.37
C GLN A 619 -2.76 -17.49 -20.86
N ASP A 620 -3.82 -17.83 -20.10
CA ASP A 620 -3.88 -18.15 -18.65
C ASP A 620 -3.25 -17.18 -17.62
N ASN A 621 -2.50 -16.16 -18.04
CA ASN A 621 -1.92 -15.14 -17.16
C ASN A 621 -2.14 -13.73 -17.74
N ARG A 622 -2.81 -12.86 -16.97
CA ARG A 622 -2.86 -11.42 -17.29
C ARG A 622 -1.45 -10.83 -17.10
N LEU A 623 -0.78 -10.46 -18.18
CA LEU A 623 0.29 -9.47 -18.14
C LEU A 623 -0.36 -8.10 -18.35
N ASN A 624 -0.89 -7.51 -17.28
CA ASN A 624 -1.34 -6.12 -17.33
C ASN A 624 -0.10 -5.22 -17.34
N PHE A 625 0.28 -4.72 -18.51
CA PHE A 625 1.18 -3.57 -18.59
C PHE A 625 0.33 -2.30 -18.43
N GLN A 626 0.33 -1.73 -17.23
CA GLN A 626 -0.06 -0.33 -17.06
C GLN A 626 1.22 0.49 -17.16
N GLY A 627 1.44 1.07 -18.35
CA GLY A 627 2.43 2.14 -18.57
C GLY A 627 1.80 3.49 -18.31
#